data_AF-A0A1I8BYP7-F1
#
_entry.id   AF-A0A1I8BYP7-F1
#
_cell.length_a   1.000
_cell.length_b   1.000
_cell.length_c   1.000
_cell.angle_alpha   90.00
_cell.angle_beta   90.00
_cell.angle_gamma   90.00
#
_symmetry.space_group_name_H-M   'P 1'
#
loop_
_entity.id
_entity.type
_entity.pdbx_description
1 polymer ?
#
loop_
_entity_poly.entity_id
_entity_poly.type
_entity_poly.pdbx_seq_one_letter_code
_entity_poly.pdbx_strand_id
1 'polypeptide(L)'
;MCGILFEHPFGLASAPPTTTGAMCRRAFEQGWSFVLTKTFGLDKDLVTNVSPRIVRGTTSGPIYGPGQGSFLNIELISEKTAEDDWEELAVRSEAAGADALELNLSCPHGMGERGMGLACGQDADMVRQISQWVRNAVKIPFFPKMTPNITDIRSIAKAAKEGGADGVTATNTVSGLMGLRSDSSAWPNVCSAVQNQDFTLVQDYCSGLRTLLYLQGISALSDWDGQSPPVEKHQKGKPLMLKNAHLPALGSFREKRYKLEKDMIIKKNGDTVENNEVFFTKRPDNQPKKVPKIKDMIGTALDKVGAYNDLDNSQQVVALIDDDLCINCGKCYMTCNDSGYQAITFDKDSHLARVNEENCTGCTLCHSVCPIPDCIKMVPKQIPHRINRGIPPQSQSIIKASEDKGDIKIKRGRVLLSTN
;
A
#
# COMPACT_ATOMS: atom_id res chain seq x y z
N MET A 1 21.13 11.16 2.76
CA MET A 1 20.76 10.90 1.36
C MET A 1 21.39 12.01 0.53
N CYS A 2 22.12 11.68 -0.55
CA CYS A 2 22.76 12.67 -1.44
C CYS A 2 23.53 13.78 -0.67
N GLY A 3 24.49 13.38 0.17
CA GLY A 3 25.23 14.28 1.07
C GLY A 3 24.49 14.70 2.35
N ILE A 4 23.19 14.94 2.28
CA ILE A 4 22.37 15.49 3.38
C ILE A 4 22.16 14.46 4.49
N LEU A 5 22.26 14.88 5.74
CA LEU A 5 21.92 14.11 6.93
C LEU A 5 20.49 14.43 7.38
N PHE A 6 19.75 13.40 7.80
CA PHE A 6 18.40 13.50 8.33
C PHE A 6 18.35 12.76 9.67
N GLU A 7 17.69 13.31 10.68
CA GLU A 7 17.58 12.68 12.00
C GLU A 7 16.70 11.42 11.96
N HIS A 8 15.69 11.43 11.09
CA HIS A 8 14.77 10.33 10.81
C HIS A 8 14.12 10.52 9.43
N PRO A 9 13.56 9.48 8.79
CA PRO A 9 13.13 9.55 7.39
C PRO A 9 11.77 10.22 7.14
N PHE A 10 11.27 11.03 8.08
CA PHE A 10 9.93 11.63 7.99
C PHE A 10 10.01 13.15 7.81
N GLY A 11 9.35 13.64 6.76
CA GLY A 11 9.28 15.06 6.42
C GLY A 11 7.97 15.44 5.76
N LEU A 12 7.65 16.73 5.76
CA LEU A 12 6.43 17.24 5.12
C LEU A 12 6.63 17.44 3.61
N ALA A 13 5.70 16.91 2.81
CA ALA A 13 5.67 17.13 1.37
C ALA A 13 5.27 18.57 1.01
N SER A 14 5.66 19.03 -0.19
CA SER A 14 5.26 20.32 -0.76
C SER A 14 3.75 20.35 -1.00
N ALA A 15 2.99 20.94 -0.06
CA ALA A 15 1.55 20.73 0.07
C ALA A 15 0.90 21.76 1.02
N PRO A 16 -0.44 21.79 1.16
CA PRO A 16 -1.12 22.61 2.16
C PRO A 16 -0.54 22.61 3.59
N PRO A 17 -0.03 21.50 4.17
CA PRO A 17 0.66 21.53 5.47
C PRO A 17 1.94 22.39 5.51
N THR A 18 2.49 22.80 4.37
CA THR A 18 3.67 23.69 4.24
C THR A 18 3.35 25.03 3.54
N THR A 19 2.09 25.48 3.57
CA THR A 19 1.61 26.76 2.98
C THR A 19 2.33 28.00 3.53
N THR A 20 2.83 27.95 4.77
CA THR A 20 3.49 29.09 5.43
C THR A 20 4.75 28.67 6.18
N GLY A 21 5.73 29.58 6.28
CA GLY A 21 6.93 29.37 7.11
C GLY A 21 6.60 29.15 8.59
N ALA A 22 5.49 29.71 9.09
CA ALA A 22 4.99 29.47 10.45
C ALA A 22 4.36 28.07 10.65
N MET A 23 3.94 27.38 9.58
CA MET A 23 3.57 25.97 9.64
C MET A 23 4.82 25.08 9.57
N CYS A 24 5.76 25.41 8.67
CA CYS A 24 7.05 24.73 8.55
C CYS A 24 7.84 24.77 9.88
N ARG A 25 7.92 25.95 10.52
CA ARG A 25 8.51 26.12 11.86
C ARG A 25 7.84 25.22 12.90
N ARG A 26 6.50 25.21 12.98
CA ARG A 26 5.77 24.37 13.94
C ARG A 26 5.93 22.88 13.68
N ALA A 27 6.19 22.47 12.44
CA ALA A 27 6.55 21.08 12.14
C ALA A 27 7.95 20.73 12.68
N PHE A 28 8.95 21.58 12.49
CA PHE A 28 10.27 21.40 13.13
C PHE A 28 10.16 21.39 14.66
N GLU A 29 9.33 22.26 15.25
CA GLU A 29 9.04 22.28 16.71
C GLU A 29 8.33 21.02 17.23
N GLN A 30 7.67 20.24 16.36
CA GLN A 30 7.14 18.91 16.68
C GLN A 30 8.14 17.76 16.41
N GLY A 31 9.32 18.06 15.86
CA GLY A 31 10.32 17.07 15.51
C GLY A 31 10.08 16.38 14.16
N TRP A 32 9.76 17.14 13.11
CA TRP A 32 9.88 16.67 11.71
C TRP A 32 11.29 16.95 11.18
N SER A 33 11.97 15.95 10.60
CA SER A 33 13.38 16.08 10.18
C SER A 33 13.59 16.92 8.92
N PHE A 34 12.57 17.11 8.09
CA PHE A 34 12.63 18.00 6.92
C PHE A 34 11.23 18.48 6.51
N VAL A 35 11.15 19.57 5.77
CA VAL A 35 9.92 20.08 5.16
C VAL A 35 10.23 20.60 3.77
N LEU A 36 9.36 20.31 2.81
CA LEU A 36 9.37 20.93 1.50
C LEU A 36 8.38 22.09 1.51
N THR A 37 8.85 23.30 1.20
CA THR A 37 7.97 24.47 1.02
C THR A 37 6.89 24.18 -0.02
N LYS A 38 5.67 24.69 0.16
CA LYS A 38 4.64 24.67 -0.90
C LYS A 38 5.25 25.31 -2.16
N THR A 39 5.26 24.57 -3.29
CA THR A 39 5.85 25.01 -4.56
C THR A 39 5.47 26.45 -4.83
N PHE A 40 6.44 27.34 -4.98
CA PHE A 40 6.24 28.73 -5.35
C PHE A 40 6.67 28.93 -6.80
N GLY A 41 6.07 29.93 -7.45
CA GLY A 41 6.40 30.31 -8.81
C GLY A 41 7.09 31.67 -8.83
N LEU A 42 6.94 32.35 -9.96
CA LEU A 42 7.47 33.68 -10.22
C LEU A 42 6.32 34.69 -10.26
N ASP A 43 6.60 35.98 -10.18
CA ASP A 43 5.60 37.06 -10.16
C ASP A 43 4.79 37.10 -11.46
N LYS A 44 5.47 36.83 -12.60
CA LYS A 44 4.87 36.63 -13.92
C LYS A 44 3.99 35.37 -14.03
N ASP A 45 4.15 34.44 -13.09
CA ASP A 45 3.43 33.16 -12.97
C ASP A 45 2.55 33.10 -11.71
N LEU A 46 2.26 34.25 -11.10
CA LEU A 46 1.46 34.34 -9.88
C LEU A 46 0.05 33.79 -10.11
N VAL A 47 -0.30 32.77 -9.33
CA VAL A 47 -1.63 32.12 -9.38
C VAL A 47 -2.58 32.70 -8.33
N THR A 48 -3.87 32.68 -8.62
CA THR A 48 -4.94 32.86 -7.64
C THR A 48 -5.73 31.56 -7.54
N ASN A 49 -5.85 30.98 -6.36
CA ASN A 49 -6.59 29.75 -6.16
C ASN A 49 -8.11 30.00 -6.13
N VAL A 50 -8.85 29.12 -6.79
CA VAL A 50 -10.32 29.09 -6.69
C VAL A 50 -10.79 28.64 -5.31
N SER A 51 -12.07 28.84 -5.00
CA SER A 51 -12.72 28.26 -3.83
C SER A 51 -14.20 27.93 -4.09
N PRO A 52 -14.78 26.92 -3.38
CA PRO A 52 -14.06 25.96 -2.56
C PRO A 52 -13.18 25.03 -3.42
N ARG A 53 -12.18 24.40 -2.79
CA ARG A 53 -11.16 23.63 -3.51
C ARG A 53 -10.53 22.52 -2.67
N ILE A 54 -11.18 22.03 -1.61
CA ILE A 54 -10.58 21.14 -0.58
C ILE A 54 -11.62 20.11 -0.08
N VAL A 55 -11.52 18.81 -0.43
CA VAL A 55 -12.40 17.73 0.09
C VAL A 55 -11.79 16.33 0.16
N ARG A 56 -12.47 15.49 0.95
CA ARG A 56 -12.39 14.03 1.11
C ARG A 56 -12.50 13.18 -0.17
N GLY A 57 -12.08 11.93 -0.07
CA GLY A 57 -12.31 10.88 -1.06
C GLY A 57 -13.67 10.19 -0.97
N THR A 58 -14.03 9.48 -2.04
CA THR A 58 -15.15 8.52 -2.13
C THR A 58 -14.66 7.06 -2.22
N THR A 59 -13.35 6.83 -2.31
CA THR A 59 -12.69 5.51 -2.47
C THR A 59 -12.98 4.52 -1.35
N SER A 60 -13.36 4.99 -0.16
CA SER A 60 -13.75 4.17 1.00
C SER A 60 -15.24 4.29 1.35
N GLY A 61 -16.09 4.67 0.38
CA GLY A 61 -17.52 4.88 0.60
C GLY A 61 -17.86 6.11 1.46
N PRO A 62 -19.08 6.20 2.01
CA PRO A 62 -19.59 7.37 2.74
C PRO A 62 -19.10 7.44 4.21
N ILE A 63 -17.81 7.21 4.45
CA ILE A 63 -17.22 7.19 5.81
C ILE A 63 -16.65 8.58 6.14
N TYR A 64 -17.34 9.34 6.98
CA TYR A 64 -16.95 10.69 7.45
C TYR A 64 -16.17 10.64 8.77
N GLY A 65 -15.43 11.72 9.08
CA GLY A 65 -14.58 11.80 10.28
C GLY A 65 -13.11 11.42 9.99
N PRO A 66 -12.40 10.75 10.90
CA PRO A 66 -10.98 10.42 10.74
C PRO A 66 -10.75 9.33 9.67
N GLY A 67 -9.48 9.10 9.32
CA GLY A 67 -9.07 7.93 8.51
C GLY A 67 -9.53 7.94 7.05
N GLN A 68 -9.58 9.11 6.41
CA GLN A 68 -10.08 9.25 5.05
C GLN A 68 -9.18 8.53 4.03
N GLY A 69 -9.78 7.56 3.32
CA GLY A 69 -9.08 6.65 2.40
C GLY A 69 -8.55 7.28 1.12
N SER A 70 -8.86 8.54 0.83
CA SER A 70 -8.16 9.40 -0.14
C SER A 70 -8.59 10.85 0.01
N PHE A 71 -7.90 11.73 -0.72
CA PHE A 71 -8.34 13.07 -1.12
C PHE A 71 -7.86 13.26 -2.58
N LEU A 72 -8.60 14.01 -3.41
CA LEU A 72 -8.19 14.42 -4.78
C LEU A 72 -7.67 15.87 -4.71
N ASN A 73 -7.04 16.52 -5.71
CA ASN A 73 -6.84 17.99 -5.62
C ASN A 73 -6.94 18.85 -6.90
N ILE A 74 -7.26 20.14 -6.73
CA ILE A 74 -7.11 21.20 -7.77
C ILE A 74 -6.32 22.44 -7.29
N GLU A 75 -5.65 22.36 -6.14
CA GLU A 75 -4.90 23.50 -5.63
C GLU A 75 -3.64 23.75 -6.48
N LEU A 76 -3.40 25.01 -6.82
CA LEU A 76 -2.28 25.45 -7.66
C LEU A 76 -0.99 25.56 -6.83
N ILE A 77 0.03 26.23 -7.38
CA ILE A 77 1.24 26.62 -6.66
C ILE A 77 0.93 27.72 -5.61
N SER A 78 1.95 28.15 -4.87
CA SER A 78 1.83 29.19 -3.85
C SER A 78 1.53 30.55 -4.47
N GLU A 79 0.71 31.34 -3.79
CA GLU A 79 0.28 32.69 -4.19
C GLU A 79 1.37 33.72 -3.77
N LYS A 80 2.63 33.42 -4.09
CA LYS A 80 3.84 34.08 -3.55
C LYS A 80 4.96 34.16 -4.59
N THR A 81 5.86 35.12 -4.36
CA THR A 81 6.61 35.87 -5.37
C THR A 81 8.11 35.52 -5.49
N ALA A 82 8.64 35.62 -6.71
CA ALA A 82 10.05 35.55 -7.13
C ALA A 82 10.19 36.03 -8.60
N GLU A 83 11.39 36.33 -9.09
CA GLU A 83 11.61 36.84 -10.47
C GLU A 83 12.47 35.86 -11.29
N ASP A 84 12.03 35.63 -12.53
CA ASP A 84 12.64 34.86 -13.64
C ASP A 84 13.09 33.39 -13.46
N ASP A 85 13.37 32.74 -14.61
CA ASP A 85 13.19 31.30 -14.92
C ASP A 85 13.96 30.29 -14.05
N TRP A 86 13.73 28.98 -14.29
CA TRP A 86 14.25 27.84 -13.50
C TRP A 86 15.67 27.98 -12.93
N GLU A 87 16.63 28.53 -13.70
CA GLU A 87 18.00 28.75 -13.23
C GLU A 87 18.09 29.84 -12.15
N GLU A 88 17.40 30.97 -12.32
CA GLU A 88 17.35 32.03 -11.31
C GLU A 88 16.53 31.62 -10.08
N LEU A 89 15.39 30.95 -10.27
CA LEU A 89 14.60 30.43 -9.15
C LEU A 89 15.40 29.41 -8.31
N ALA A 90 16.24 28.59 -8.96
CA ALA A 90 17.15 27.67 -8.29
C ALA A 90 18.26 28.44 -7.54
N VAL A 91 18.94 29.40 -8.17
CA VAL A 91 19.99 30.23 -7.54
C VAL A 91 19.46 31.03 -6.36
N ARG A 92 18.29 31.68 -6.49
CA ARG A 92 17.62 32.40 -5.38
C ARG A 92 17.29 31.45 -4.22
N SER A 93 16.92 30.20 -4.50
CA SER A 93 16.61 29.18 -3.48
C SER A 93 17.87 28.64 -2.79
N GLU A 94 18.97 28.42 -3.52
CA GLU A 94 20.27 28.06 -2.94
C GLU A 94 20.83 29.21 -2.09
N ALA A 95 20.77 30.45 -2.57
CA ALA A 95 21.20 31.65 -1.85
C ALA A 95 20.37 31.92 -0.58
N ALA A 96 19.11 31.48 -0.54
CA ALA A 96 18.26 31.51 0.65
C ALA A 96 18.62 30.43 1.70
N GLY A 97 19.57 29.54 1.40
CA GLY A 97 20.07 28.52 2.32
C GLY A 97 19.27 27.21 2.34
N ALA A 98 18.60 26.84 1.24
CA ALA A 98 17.94 25.55 1.13
C ALA A 98 18.95 24.39 1.03
N ASP A 99 18.77 23.31 1.80
CA ASP A 99 19.64 22.12 1.73
C ASP A 99 19.57 21.38 0.38
N ALA A 100 18.42 21.48 -0.30
CA ALA A 100 18.14 20.88 -1.60
C ALA A 100 16.92 21.53 -2.28
N LEU A 101 16.74 21.27 -3.57
CA LEU A 101 15.56 21.68 -4.36
C LEU A 101 14.69 20.50 -4.76
N GLU A 102 13.36 20.66 -4.75
CA GLU A 102 12.41 19.74 -5.41
C GLU A 102 11.75 20.42 -6.61
N LEU A 103 11.98 19.89 -7.82
CA LEU A 103 11.45 20.49 -9.05
C LEU A 103 10.05 19.93 -9.35
N ASN A 104 9.01 20.77 -9.27
CA ASN A 104 7.63 20.33 -9.48
C ASN A 104 7.27 20.21 -10.98
N LEU A 105 7.80 19.19 -11.65
CA LEU A 105 7.52 18.88 -13.05
C LEU A 105 6.17 18.17 -13.26
N SER A 106 5.29 18.14 -12.26
CA SER A 106 4.19 17.14 -12.19
C SER A 106 2.85 17.69 -11.70
N CYS A 107 2.71 19.01 -11.59
CA CYS A 107 1.42 19.66 -11.32
C CYS A 107 0.38 19.28 -12.40
N PRO A 108 -0.74 18.61 -12.06
CA PRO A 108 -1.72 18.11 -13.03
C PRO A 108 -2.48 19.22 -13.78
N HIS A 109 -2.34 20.48 -13.35
CA HIS A 109 -2.91 21.68 -13.99
C HIS A 109 -1.90 22.41 -14.88
N GLY A 110 -0.79 21.74 -15.24
CA GLY A 110 0.24 22.31 -16.11
C GLY A 110 -0.29 22.73 -17.47
N MET A 111 -0.11 24.01 -17.82
CA MET A 111 -0.46 24.53 -19.14
C MET A 111 0.52 23.98 -20.18
N GLY A 112 0.12 22.92 -20.89
CA GLY A 112 0.93 22.31 -21.94
C GLY A 112 1.31 23.28 -23.05
N GLU A 113 0.42 24.23 -23.38
CA GLU A 113 0.66 25.34 -24.33
C GLU A 113 1.80 26.30 -23.91
N ARG A 114 2.20 26.28 -22.62
CA ARG A 114 3.33 27.05 -22.08
C ARG A 114 4.54 26.17 -21.72
N GLY A 115 4.50 24.87 -22.00
CA GLY A 115 5.58 23.95 -21.61
C GLY A 115 5.83 23.92 -20.10
N MET A 116 4.77 23.80 -19.28
CA MET A 116 4.87 23.74 -17.82
C MET A 116 4.02 22.64 -17.17
N GLY A 117 4.46 22.19 -15.99
CA GLY A 117 3.76 21.20 -15.16
C GLY A 117 3.71 19.81 -15.78
N LEU A 118 2.56 19.12 -15.67
CA LEU A 118 2.38 17.72 -16.09
C LEU A 118 2.91 17.40 -17.49
N ALA A 119 2.74 18.31 -18.46
CA ALA A 119 3.24 18.12 -19.83
C ALA A 119 4.76 17.91 -19.88
N CYS A 120 5.52 18.61 -19.03
CA CYS A 120 6.97 18.42 -18.91
C CYS A 120 7.29 17.08 -18.25
N GLY A 121 6.65 16.76 -17.12
CA GLY A 121 6.89 15.50 -16.41
C GLY A 121 6.45 14.23 -17.14
N GLN A 122 5.80 14.37 -18.30
CA GLN A 122 5.47 13.30 -19.23
C GLN A 122 6.48 13.16 -20.38
N ASP A 123 7.35 14.15 -20.61
CA ASP A 123 8.34 14.18 -21.68
C ASP A 123 9.77 13.99 -21.14
N ALA A 124 10.48 13.00 -21.67
CA ALA A 124 11.82 12.65 -21.20
C ALA A 124 12.87 13.68 -21.61
N ASP A 125 12.73 14.34 -22.75
CA ASP A 125 13.72 15.28 -23.25
C ASP A 125 13.59 16.63 -22.54
N MET A 126 12.36 17.08 -22.28
CA MET A 126 12.09 18.24 -21.40
C MET A 126 12.61 18.01 -19.98
N VAL A 127 12.37 16.83 -19.37
CA VAL A 127 12.86 16.52 -18.02
C VAL A 127 14.39 16.52 -17.95
N ARG A 128 15.07 15.98 -18.97
CA ARG A 128 16.54 16.02 -19.06
C ARG A 128 17.03 17.46 -19.18
N GLN A 129 16.40 18.26 -20.04
CA GLN A 129 16.77 19.66 -20.29
C GLN A 129 16.60 20.54 -19.05
N ILE A 130 15.45 20.46 -18.37
CA ILE A 130 15.20 21.23 -17.13
C ILE A 130 16.15 20.81 -16.01
N SER A 131 16.45 19.51 -15.90
CA SER A 131 17.44 19.02 -14.94
C SER A 131 18.83 19.58 -15.24
N GLN A 132 19.23 19.64 -16.51
CA GLN A 132 20.53 20.16 -16.92
C GLN A 132 20.68 21.67 -16.62
N TRP A 133 19.62 22.46 -16.86
CA TRP A 133 19.57 23.89 -16.48
C TRP A 133 19.81 24.07 -14.97
N VAL A 134 19.00 23.40 -14.14
CA VAL A 134 19.14 23.47 -12.68
C VAL A 134 20.51 22.95 -12.20
N ARG A 135 21.04 21.88 -12.81
CA ARG A 135 22.37 21.36 -12.46
C ARG A 135 23.50 22.35 -12.76
N ASN A 136 23.38 23.12 -13.82
CA ASN A 136 24.34 24.18 -14.18
C ASN A 136 24.24 25.38 -13.24
N ALA A 137 23.03 25.68 -12.76
CA ALA A 137 22.73 26.84 -11.94
C ALA A 137 23.15 26.71 -10.47
N VAL A 138 22.93 25.55 -9.82
CA VAL A 138 23.17 25.35 -8.37
C VAL A 138 24.13 24.21 -8.05
N LYS A 139 24.69 24.22 -6.83
CA LYS A 139 25.61 23.20 -6.30
C LYS A 139 24.94 22.23 -5.32
N ILE A 140 23.91 22.68 -4.60
CA ILE A 140 23.08 21.82 -3.74
C ILE A 140 22.41 20.68 -4.52
N PRO A 141 22.02 19.57 -3.85
CA PRO A 141 21.28 18.49 -4.48
C PRO A 141 19.91 18.93 -4.99
N PHE A 142 19.42 18.32 -6.07
CA PHE A 142 18.03 18.52 -6.51
C PHE A 142 17.33 17.24 -6.98
N PHE A 143 16.00 17.26 -6.83
CA PHE A 143 15.11 16.11 -7.00
C PHE A 143 13.89 16.47 -7.86
N PRO A 144 13.83 16.07 -9.14
CA PRO A 144 12.61 16.20 -9.94
C PRO A 144 11.46 15.36 -9.37
N LYS A 145 10.31 16.00 -9.13
CA LYS A 145 9.08 15.36 -8.64
C LYS A 145 8.30 14.77 -9.81
N MET A 146 8.23 13.45 -9.89
CA MET A 146 7.65 12.75 -11.03
C MET A 146 6.13 12.60 -10.92
N THR A 147 5.45 12.63 -12.07
CA THR A 147 4.01 12.31 -12.16
C THR A 147 3.81 10.79 -12.17
N PRO A 148 2.77 10.24 -11.50
CA PRO A 148 2.36 8.85 -11.70
C PRO A 148 1.55 8.66 -12.99
N ASN A 149 1.13 9.77 -13.64
CA ASN A 149 0.22 9.77 -14.78
C ASN A 149 0.98 9.57 -16.11
N ILE A 150 1.78 8.51 -16.21
CA ILE A 150 2.62 8.19 -17.37
C ILE A 150 2.79 6.67 -17.54
N THR A 151 2.90 6.20 -18.77
CA THR A 151 3.04 4.78 -19.13
C THR A 151 4.31 4.11 -18.57
N ASP A 152 5.45 4.81 -18.58
CA ASP A 152 6.70 4.29 -18.01
C ASP A 152 7.47 5.39 -17.28
N ILE A 153 7.23 5.52 -15.97
CA ILE A 153 7.91 6.49 -15.11
C ILE A 153 9.44 6.28 -15.04
N ARG A 154 9.95 5.11 -15.45
CA ARG A 154 11.40 4.82 -15.44
C ARG A 154 12.15 5.59 -16.53
N SER A 155 11.49 5.93 -17.65
CA SER A 155 12.10 6.77 -18.69
C SER A 155 12.37 8.19 -18.16
N ILE A 156 11.41 8.76 -17.44
CA ILE A 156 11.50 10.06 -16.77
C ILE A 156 12.56 10.04 -15.66
N ALA A 157 12.58 8.99 -14.82
CA ALA A 157 13.60 8.83 -13.79
C ALA A 157 15.02 8.73 -14.39
N LYS A 158 15.16 8.04 -15.52
CA LYS A 158 16.43 7.94 -16.28
C LYS A 158 16.83 9.29 -16.89
N ALA A 159 15.88 10.02 -17.49
CA ALA A 159 16.11 11.34 -18.06
C ALA A 159 16.52 12.40 -17.03
N ALA A 160 15.87 12.42 -15.86
CA ALA A 160 16.25 13.28 -14.74
C ALA A 160 17.71 13.03 -14.32
N LYS A 161 18.09 11.76 -14.17
CA LYS A 161 19.47 11.36 -13.85
C LYS A 161 20.46 11.71 -14.98
N GLU A 162 20.07 11.57 -16.24
CA GLU A 162 20.88 11.96 -17.40
C GLU A 162 21.14 13.48 -17.45
N GLY A 163 20.17 14.29 -17.00
CA GLY A 163 20.33 15.74 -16.82
C GLY A 163 20.96 16.14 -15.48
N GLY A 164 21.56 15.20 -14.73
CA GLY A 164 22.35 15.50 -13.54
C GLY A 164 21.58 15.60 -12.21
N ALA A 165 20.32 15.18 -12.14
CA ALA A 165 19.58 15.14 -10.88
C ALA A 165 20.17 14.13 -9.87
N ASP A 166 20.23 14.52 -8.59
CA ASP A 166 20.77 13.71 -7.49
C ASP A 166 19.82 12.60 -7.03
N GLY A 167 18.57 12.66 -7.46
CA GLY A 167 17.52 11.65 -7.23
C GLY A 167 16.19 12.12 -7.83
N VAL A 168 15.08 11.48 -7.44
CA VAL A 168 13.73 11.86 -7.87
C VAL A 168 12.72 11.66 -6.74
N THR A 169 11.72 12.53 -6.64
CA THR A 169 10.58 12.33 -5.74
C THR A 169 9.48 11.57 -6.47
N ALA A 170 9.29 10.31 -6.09
CA ALA A 170 8.22 9.44 -6.59
C ALA A 170 7.09 9.34 -5.55
N THR A 171 5.88 9.85 -5.79
CA THR A 171 5.36 10.58 -6.96
C THR A 171 4.45 11.73 -6.53
N ASN A 172 4.02 12.55 -7.49
CA ASN A 172 2.93 13.51 -7.32
C ASN A 172 1.55 12.79 -7.40
N THR A 173 0.47 13.55 -7.51
CA THR A 173 -0.91 13.06 -7.43
C THR A 173 -1.37 12.31 -8.68
N VAL A 174 -2.19 11.27 -8.48
CA VAL A 174 -2.92 10.61 -9.57
C VAL A 174 -4.08 11.50 -10.01
N SER A 175 -4.19 11.72 -11.32
CA SER A 175 -5.28 12.49 -11.92
C SER A 175 -6.59 11.69 -11.91
N GLY A 176 -7.72 12.37 -11.72
CA GLY A 176 -9.02 11.73 -11.67
C GLY A 176 -10.15 12.68 -11.28
N LEU A 177 -11.33 12.11 -11.04
CA LEU A 177 -12.53 12.84 -10.62
C LEU A 177 -13.21 12.08 -9.48
N MET A 178 -13.32 12.70 -8.31
CA MET A 178 -13.81 12.04 -7.09
C MET A 178 -15.35 12.01 -6.97
N GLY A 179 -16.03 12.80 -7.81
CA GLY A 179 -17.50 12.85 -7.94
C GLY A 179 -17.96 14.17 -8.57
N LEU A 180 -19.16 14.18 -9.15
CA LEU A 180 -19.89 15.40 -9.52
C LEU A 180 -20.95 15.68 -8.45
N ARG A 181 -21.08 16.93 -8.02
CA ARG A 181 -22.19 17.39 -7.17
C ARG A 181 -23.15 18.24 -7.97
N SER A 182 -24.45 18.10 -7.70
CA SER A 182 -25.51 18.92 -8.31
C SER A 182 -25.69 20.30 -7.65
N ASP A 183 -24.80 20.68 -6.72
CA ASP A 183 -24.87 21.91 -5.92
C ASP A 183 -23.80 22.97 -6.27
N SER A 184 -23.04 22.73 -7.35
CA SER A 184 -21.97 23.61 -7.86
C SER A 184 -20.84 23.96 -6.86
N SER A 185 -20.69 23.19 -5.76
CA SER A 185 -19.60 23.40 -4.80
C SER A 185 -18.29 22.72 -5.26
N ALA A 186 -17.22 23.50 -5.45
CA ALA A 186 -15.93 23.04 -5.95
C ALA A 186 -14.98 22.42 -4.89
N TRP A 187 -14.06 21.56 -5.35
CA TRP A 187 -13.28 20.51 -4.65
C TRP A 187 -11.82 20.55 -5.18
N PRO A 188 -10.78 19.76 -4.77
CA PRO A 188 -10.37 19.14 -3.47
C PRO A 188 -8.83 19.26 -3.03
N ASN A 189 -8.35 18.56 -1.97
CA ASN A 189 -7.07 18.75 -1.21
C ASN A 189 -6.01 17.58 -1.21
N VAL A 190 -4.71 17.78 -0.91
CA VAL A 190 -3.69 16.67 -0.79
C VAL A 190 -2.59 16.84 0.29
N CYS A 191 -2.04 15.70 0.78
CA CYS A 191 -1.10 15.44 1.90
C CYS A 191 -1.78 14.76 3.11
N SER A 192 -2.33 13.58 2.84
CA SER A 192 -3.50 13.00 3.50
C SER A 192 -3.37 12.64 4.97
N ALA A 193 -2.18 12.31 5.48
CA ALA A 193 -2.04 11.86 6.87
C ALA A 193 -2.13 13.02 7.87
N VAL A 194 -1.29 14.05 7.69
CA VAL A 194 -1.34 15.30 8.48
C VAL A 194 -2.67 16.04 8.27
N GLN A 195 -3.34 15.85 7.13
CA GLN A 195 -4.68 16.41 6.88
C GLN A 195 -5.83 15.63 7.52
N ASN A 196 -5.63 14.36 7.86
CA ASN A 196 -6.56 13.59 8.70
C ASN A 196 -6.39 13.89 10.20
N GLN A 197 -5.30 14.57 10.59
CA GLN A 197 -4.88 14.76 11.97
C GLN A 197 -4.13 16.11 12.09
N ASP A 198 -2.86 16.10 12.49
CA ASP A 198 -2.02 17.27 12.72
C ASP A 198 -0.52 16.89 12.72
N PHE A 199 0.37 17.82 13.10
CA PHE A 199 1.82 17.62 13.09
C PHE A 199 2.37 16.66 14.14
N THR A 200 1.62 16.33 15.21
CA THR A 200 2.09 15.42 16.28
C THR A 200 2.32 13.98 15.79
N LEU A 201 1.74 13.59 14.65
CA LEU A 201 1.90 12.27 14.01
C LEU A 201 3.37 11.82 13.88
N VAL A 202 4.33 12.74 13.77
CA VAL A 202 5.75 12.38 13.69
C VAL A 202 6.27 11.67 14.94
N GLN A 203 5.65 11.89 16.10
CA GLN A 203 5.98 11.21 17.36
C GLN A 203 5.59 9.71 17.29
N ASP A 204 4.41 9.42 16.72
CA ASP A 204 3.96 8.06 16.42
C ASP A 204 4.88 7.42 15.36
N TYR A 205 5.14 8.11 14.26
CA TYR A 205 6.01 7.59 13.19
C TYR A 205 7.42 7.26 13.69
N CYS A 206 8.04 8.16 14.47
CA CYS A 206 9.37 7.96 15.04
C CYS A 206 9.41 6.87 16.10
N SER A 207 8.37 6.73 16.94
CA SER A 207 8.33 5.66 17.95
C SER A 207 8.02 4.30 17.30
N GLY A 208 7.00 4.21 16.44
CA GLY A 208 6.65 3.00 15.69
C GLY A 208 7.79 2.47 14.83
N LEU A 209 8.51 3.33 14.08
CA LEU A 209 9.68 2.92 13.30
C LEU A 209 10.83 2.42 14.20
N ARG A 210 11.08 3.07 15.33
CA ARG A 210 12.09 2.60 16.31
C ARG A 210 11.70 1.23 16.87
N THR A 211 10.43 1.02 17.20
CA THR A 211 9.92 -0.27 17.69
C THR A 211 10.02 -1.37 16.63
N LEU A 212 9.62 -1.11 15.38
CA LEU A 212 9.73 -2.08 14.28
C LEU A 212 11.17 -2.54 14.05
N LEU A 213 12.12 -1.61 14.00
CA LEU A 213 13.55 -1.95 13.88
C LEU A 213 14.06 -2.69 15.12
N TYR A 214 13.65 -2.27 16.32
CA TYR A 214 14.04 -2.93 17.57
C TYR A 214 13.57 -4.38 17.63
N LEU A 215 12.31 -4.65 17.26
CA LEU A 215 11.71 -5.99 17.30
C LEU A 215 12.37 -6.95 16.31
N GLN A 216 12.82 -6.49 15.14
CA GLN A 216 13.65 -7.30 14.23
C GLN A 216 14.99 -7.74 14.86
N GLY A 217 15.45 -7.08 15.91
CA GLY A 217 16.61 -7.48 16.71
C GLY A 217 16.31 -8.50 17.83
N ILE A 218 15.04 -8.80 18.09
CA ILE A 218 14.57 -9.69 19.17
C ILE A 218 14.20 -11.06 18.59
N SER A 219 15.05 -12.06 18.82
CA SER A 219 14.84 -13.40 18.26
C SER A 219 13.64 -14.14 18.84
N ALA A 220 13.28 -13.85 20.10
CA ALA A 220 12.13 -14.45 20.77
C ALA A 220 10.76 -13.95 20.26
N LEU A 221 10.74 -13.01 19.29
CA LEU A 221 9.53 -12.45 18.66
C LEU A 221 9.59 -12.53 17.12
N SER A 222 10.35 -13.49 16.59
CA SER A 222 10.60 -13.65 15.14
C SER A 222 9.39 -14.17 14.34
N ASP A 223 8.30 -14.53 15.03
CA ASP A 223 7.00 -14.93 14.49
C ASP A 223 5.96 -13.80 14.49
N TRP A 224 6.31 -12.60 14.97
CA TRP A 224 5.44 -11.41 14.96
C TRP A 224 5.49 -10.69 13.60
N ASP A 225 4.33 -10.18 13.14
CA ASP A 225 4.29 -9.25 12.01
C ASP A 225 4.53 -7.82 12.49
N GLY A 226 5.80 -7.44 12.57
CA GLY A 226 6.22 -6.12 13.04
C GLY A 226 5.88 -5.89 14.51
N GLN A 227 4.80 -5.17 14.79
CA GLN A 227 4.28 -4.94 16.15
C GLN A 227 3.09 -5.85 16.50
N SER A 228 2.63 -6.69 15.57
CA SER A 228 1.48 -7.57 15.74
C SER A 228 1.90 -8.97 16.22
N PRO A 229 1.45 -9.43 17.40
CA PRO A 229 1.66 -10.82 17.81
C PRO A 229 0.87 -11.79 16.92
N PRO A 230 1.30 -13.07 16.82
CA PRO A 230 0.49 -14.12 16.21
C PRO A 230 -0.93 -14.16 16.79
N VAL A 231 -1.94 -14.28 15.91
CA VAL A 231 -3.34 -14.26 16.34
C VAL A 231 -3.69 -15.55 17.09
N GLU A 232 -3.89 -15.43 18.41
CA GLU A 232 -4.42 -16.54 19.21
C GLU A 232 -5.89 -16.84 18.88
N LYS A 233 -6.25 -18.14 18.94
CA LYS A 233 -7.64 -18.62 18.90
C LYS A 233 -8.50 -17.94 19.97
N HIS A 234 -9.29 -16.95 19.54
CA HIS A 234 -10.11 -16.09 20.39
C HIS A 234 -11.56 -16.00 19.90
N GLN A 235 -12.47 -15.56 20.78
CA GLN A 235 -13.77 -15.00 20.37
C GLN A 235 -13.95 -13.63 21.03
N LYS A 236 -14.28 -12.62 20.21
CA LYS A 236 -14.37 -11.20 20.63
C LYS A 236 -13.12 -10.72 21.40
N GLY A 237 -11.92 -11.09 20.93
CA GLY A 237 -10.64 -10.74 21.56
C GLY A 237 -10.34 -11.46 22.88
N LYS A 238 -11.17 -12.44 23.31
CA LYS A 238 -10.91 -13.25 24.51
C LYS A 238 -10.39 -14.64 24.12
N PRO A 239 -9.22 -15.09 24.65
CA PRO A 239 -8.70 -16.43 24.37
C PRO A 239 -9.69 -17.55 24.72
N LEU A 240 -9.71 -18.61 23.92
CA LEU A 240 -10.62 -19.74 24.12
C LEU A 240 -10.03 -20.78 25.07
N MET A 241 -10.81 -21.19 26.07
CA MET A 241 -10.45 -22.30 26.97
C MET A 241 -10.63 -23.66 26.30
N LEU A 242 -11.72 -23.86 25.56
CA LEU A 242 -11.96 -25.04 24.73
C LEU A 242 -11.58 -24.72 23.27
N LYS A 243 -10.59 -25.42 22.71
CA LYS A 243 -10.11 -25.23 21.33
C LYS A 243 -10.44 -26.47 20.49
N ASN A 244 -10.63 -26.29 19.18
CA ASN A 244 -11.01 -27.31 18.19
C ASN A 244 -12.31 -28.06 18.58
N ALA A 245 -13.28 -27.36 19.17
CA ALA A 245 -14.53 -27.97 19.63
C ALA A 245 -15.51 -28.31 18.49
N HIS A 246 -15.35 -27.67 17.32
CA HIS A 246 -16.33 -27.65 16.22
C HIS A 246 -17.76 -27.26 16.66
N LEU A 247 -17.88 -26.50 17.77
CA LEU A 247 -19.10 -25.95 18.32
C LEU A 247 -19.10 -24.42 18.16
N PRO A 248 -19.89 -23.85 17.22
CA PRO A 248 -19.96 -22.39 17.02
C PRO A 248 -20.59 -21.67 18.22
N ALA A 249 -20.32 -20.37 18.34
CA ALA A 249 -20.75 -19.54 19.47
C ALA A 249 -22.25 -19.10 19.41
N LEU A 250 -23.12 -19.91 18.80
CA LEU A 250 -24.54 -19.61 18.54
C LEU A 250 -25.47 -20.75 18.97
N GLY A 251 -26.73 -20.40 19.29
CA GLY A 251 -27.80 -21.36 19.63
C GLY A 251 -27.42 -22.42 20.66
N SER A 252 -27.92 -23.64 20.47
CA SER A 252 -27.64 -24.78 21.36
C SER A 252 -26.19 -25.29 21.28
N PHE A 253 -25.42 -24.92 20.24
CA PHE A 253 -23.98 -25.19 20.19
C PHE A 253 -23.22 -24.39 21.25
N ARG A 254 -23.62 -23.12 21.47
CA ARG A 254 -23.09 -22.28 22.56
C ARG A 254 -23.39 -22.86 23.94
N GLU A 255 -24.57 -23.42 24.14
CA GLU A 255 -24.97 -24.06 25.41
C GLU A 255 -24.16 -25.33 25.68
N LYS A 256 -24.02 -26.20 24.67
CA LYS A 256 -23.14 -27.38 24.71
C LYS A 256 -21.70 -26.98 25.03
N ARG A 257 -21.18 -25.95 24.37
CA ARG A 257 -19.84 -25.41 24.58
C ARG A 257 -19.66 -24.88 26.01
N TYR A 258 -20.59 -24.06 26.51
CA TYR A 258 -20.55 -23.55 27.89
C TYR A 258 -20.59 -24.67 28.92
N LYS A 259 -21.37 -25.74 28.69
CA LYS A 259 -21.36 -26.93 29.56
C LYS A 259 -19.99 -27.60 29.57
N LEU A 260 -19.37 -27.85 28.42
CA LEU A 260 -18.03 -28.45 28.33
C LEU A 260 -16.96 -27.57 28.99
N GLU A 261 -17.03 -26.25 28.83
CA GLU A 261 -16.14 -25.30 29.50
C GLU A 261 -16.34 -25.32 31.03
N LYS A 262 -17.58 -25.39 31.52
CA LYS A 262 -17.88 -25.55 32.95
C LYS A 262 -17.37 -26.89 33.51
N ASP A 263 -17.64 -27.99 32.82
CA ASP A 263 -17.19 -29.33 33.22
C ASP A 263 -15.64 -29.42 33.24
N MET A 264 -14.96 -28.69 32.36
CA MET A 264 -13.49 -28.56 32.32
C MET A 264 -12.93 -27.74 33.50
N ILE A 265 -13.61 -26.67 33.94
CA ILE A 265 -13.23 -25.92 35.15
C ILE A 265 -13.36 -26.82 36.39
N ILE A 266 -14.51 -27.48 36.56
CA ILE A 266 -14.78 -28.34 37.73
C ILE A 266 -13.75 -29.48 37.82
N LYS A 267 -13.41 -30.12 36.70
CA LYS A 267 -12.40 -31.18 36.64
C LYS A 267 -10.95 -30.72 36.91
N LYS A 268 -10.68 -29.41 36.90
CA LYS A 268 -9.37 -28.83 37.25
C LYS A 268 -9.25 -28.45 38.74
N ASN A 269 -10.03 -29.09 39.61
CA ASN A 269 -10.08 -28.84 41.06
C ASN A 269 -10.50 -27.42 41.46
N GLY A 270 -11.54 -26.87 40.80
CA GLY A 270 -12.61 -26.10 41.46
C GLY A 270 -12.32 -24.71 42.03
N ASP A 271 -11.08 -24.39 42.42
CA ASP A 271 -10.72 -23.13 43.07
C ASP A 271 -9.78 -22.30 42.19
N THR A 272 -10.27 -21.15 41.73
CA THR A 272 -9.55 -20.22 40.87
C THR A 272 -8.78 -19.15 41.66
N VAL A 273 -8.60 -19.32 42.97
CA VAL A 273 -7.99 -18.32 43.87
C VAL A 273 -6.67 -18.80 44.48
N GLU A 274 -6.49 -20.09 44.75
CA GLU A 274 -5.31 -20.55 45.53
C GLU A 274 -4.00 -20.65 44.72
N ASN A 275 -4.05 -20.97 43.41
CA ASN A 275 -2.85 -21.07 42.57
C ASN A 275 -2.34 -19.69 42.08
N ASN A 276 -2.04 -18.80 43.03
CA ASN A 276 -1.45 -17.48 42.79
C ASN A 276 0.07 -17.54 42.51
N GLU A 277 0.52 -18.39 41.59
CA GLU A 277 1.74 -18.10 40.85
C GLU A 277 1.46 -16.89 39.94
N VAL A 278 1.71 -15.69 40.45
CA VAL A 278 1.51 -14.45 39.70
C VAL A 278 2.59 -14.36 38.62
N PHE A 279 2.28 -14.91 37.44
CA PHE A 279 3.10 -14.84 36.23
C PHE A 279 3.18 -13.40 35.71
N PHE A 280 4.02 -12.59 36.35
CA PHE A 280 4.52 -11.34 35.77
C PHE A 280 5.21 -11.66 34.44
N THR A 281 4.84 -10.90 33.40
CA THR A 281 5.39 -11.03 32.05
C THR A 281 6.88 -10.73 32.05
N LYS A 282 7.70 -11.78 31.98
CA LYS A 282 9.16 -11.65 31.84
C LYS A 282 9.49 -11.15 30.43
N ARG A 283 10.46 -10.25 30.31
CA ARG A 283 10.94 -9.78 29.02
C ARG A 283 11.53 -10.96 28.23
N PRO A 284 11.15 -11.20 26.95
CA PRO A 284 11.60 -12.38 26.19
C PRO A 284 13.12 -12.46 25.99
N ASP A 285 13.73 -11.40 25.45
CA ASP A 285 15.18 -11.20 25.33
C ASP A 285 15.56 -9.95 26.14
N ASN A 286 16.59 -10.02 27.00
CA ASN A 286 17.00 -8.86 27.83
C ASN A 286 17.46 -7.65 27.00
N GLN A 287 18.13 -7.91 25.87
CA GLN A 287 18.62 -6.94 24.89
C GLN A 287 18.50 -7.53 23.47
N PRO A 288 18.32 -6.72 22.42
CA PRO A 288 18.31 -7.19 21.03
C PRO A 288 19.71 -7.60 20.56
N LYS A 289 19.79 -8.61 19.69
CA LYS A 289 21.04 -9.14 19.11
C LYS A 289 21.74 -8.12 18.21
N LYS A 290 20.98 -7.53 17.28
CA LYS A 290 21.42 -6.45 16.39
C LYS A 290 20.18 -5.72 15.86
N VAL A 291 20.04 -4.44 16.16
CA VAL A 291 19.01 -3.58 15.57
C VAL A 291 19.50 -3.10 14.19
N PRO A 292 18.76 -3.36 13.08
CA PRO A 292 19.12 -2.84 11.77
C PRO A 292 18.96 -1.31 11.70
N LYS A 293 19.78 -0.66 10.87
CA LYS A 293 19.67 0.77 10.55
C LYS A 293 18.82 0.95 9.31
N ILE A 294 18.26 2.16 9.09
CA ILE A 294 17.47 2.50 7.89
C ILE A 294 18.18 2.07 6.60
N LYS A 295 19.49 2.35 6.48
CA LYS A 295 20.30 1.97 5.31
C LYS A 295 20.41 0.46 5.07
N ASP A 296 20.18 -0.37 6.08
CA ASP A 296 20.24 -1.82 5.99
C ASP A 296 18.87 -2.40 5.53
N MET A 297 17.81 -1.58 5.54
CA MET A 297 16.43 -1.92 5.16
C MET A 297 16.02 -1.39 3.77
N ILE A 298 16.78 -0.46 3.19
CA ILE A 298 16.48 0.10 1.87
C ILE A 298 16.65 -1.00 0.80
N GLY A 299 15.55 -1.32 0.12
CA GLY A 299 15.53 -2.26 -1.01
C GLY A 299 15.42 -3.74 -0.66
N THR A 300 15.26 -4.11 0.62
CA THR A 300 15.23 -5.52 1.07
C THR A 300 14.08 -6.36 0.52
N ALA A 301 13.00 -5.74 0.02
CA ALA A 301 11.87 -6.42 -0.61
C ALA A 301 11.96 -6.52 -2.14
N LEU A 302 13.00 -5.96 -2.77
CA LEU A 302 13.13 -5.93 -4.25
C LEU A 302 13.35 -7.33 -4.84
N ASP A 303 13.88 -8.27 -4.07
CA ASP A 303 14.06 -9.67 -4.48
C ASP A 303 12.74 -10.46 -4.58
N LYS A 304 11.62 -9.88 -4.12
CA LYS A 304 10.27 -10.45 -4.22
C LYS A 304 9.47 -9.92 -5.42
N VAL A 305 10.06 -9.03 -6.23
CA VAL A 305 9.40 -8.37 -7.36
C VAL A 305 10.06 -8.78 -8.68
N GLY A 306 9.35 -9.57 -9.48
CA GLY A 306 9.82 -10.10 -10.76
C GLY A 306 8.73 -10.10 -11.84
N ALA A 307 8.98 -10.78 -12.96
CA ALA A 307 7.99 -11.05 -13.97
C ALA A 307 7.07 -12.21 -13.55
N TYR A 308 5.87 -12.30 -14.12
CA TYR A 308 4.93 -13.39 -13.84
C TYR A 308 5.52 -14.79 -14.11
N ASN A 309 6.41 -14.90 -15.10
CA ASN A 309 7.06 -16.17 -15.46
C ASN A 309 8.12 -16.61 -14.46
N ASP A 310 8.55 -15.74 -13.55
CA ASP A 310 9.52 -16.05 -12.48
C ASP A 310 8.83 -16.68 -11.26
N LEU A 311 7.49 -16.74 -11.25
CA LEU A 311 6.68 -17.31 -10.19
C LEU A 311 6.47 -18.82 -10.40
N ASP A 312 6.79 -19.62 -9.38
CA ASP A 312 6.62 -21.07 -9.43
C ASP A 312 5.13 -21.48 -9.37
N ASN A 313 4.56 -21.73 -10.54
CA ASN A 313 3.16 -22.18 -10.68
C ASN A 313 2.90 -23.62 -10.19
N SER A 314 3.92 -24.38 -9.77
CA SER A 314 3.75 -25.68 -9.12
C SER A 314 3.49 -25.56 -7.61
N GLN A 315 3.95 -24.48 -6.97
CA GLN A 315 3.78 -24.21 -5.53
C GLN A 315 2.38 -23.68 -5.20
N GLN A 316 1.39 -24.54 -5.39
CA GLN A 316 -0.03 -24.23 -5.22
C GLN A 316 -0.47 -24.29 -3.75
N VAL A 317 -1.45 -23.46 -3.39
CA VAL A 317 -2.00 -23.35 -2.04
C VAL A 317 -3.51 -23.65 -2.01
N VAL A 318 -4.05 -23.92 -0.82
CA VAL A 318 -5.49 -23.99 -0.53
C VAL A 318 -5.80 -23.15 0.71
N ALA A 319 -7.07 -22.76 0.84
CA ALA A 319 -7.54 -22.06 2.03
C ALA A 319 -7.87 -23.08 3.15
N LEU A 320 -7.45 -22.78 4.37
CA LEU A 320 -7.81 -23.50 5.59
C LEU A 320 -8.56 -22.52 6.51
N ILE A 321 -9.74 -22.93 7.02
CA ILE A 321 -10.60 -22.12 7.89
C ILE A 321 -10.49 -22.66 9.33
N ASP A 322 -10.25 -21.77 10.30
CA ASP A 322 -10.26 -22.12 11.72
C ASP A 322 -11.67 -21.96 12.33
N ASP A 323 -12.32 -23.09 12.61
CA ASP A 323 -13.65 -23.16 13.25
C ASP A 323 -13.71 -22.42 14.61
N ASP A 324 -12.60 -22.25 15.33
CA ASP A 324 -12.56 -21.51 16.62
C ASP A 324 -12.59 -19.98 16.42
N LEU A 325 -11.96 -19.46 15.36
CA LEU A 325 -11.94 -18.02 15.03
C LEU A 325 -13.17 -17.60 14.20
N CYS A 326 -13.86 -18.56 13.60
CA CYS A 326 -15.03 -18.31 12.74
C CYS A 326 -16.16 -17.58 13.49
N ILE A 327 -16.79 -16.62 12.82
CA ILE A 327 -18.01 -15.93 13.29
C ILE A 327 -19.23 -16.20 12.41
N ASN A 328 -19.22 -17.34 11.69
CA ASN A 328 -20.40 -17.90 11.02
C ASN A 328 -21.08 -16.99 9.96
N CYS A 329 -20.35 -16.01 9.42
CA CYS A 329 -20.89 -14.92 8.60
C CYS A 329 -21.09 -15.24 7.10
N GLY A 330 -20.74 -16.45 6.64
CA GLY A 330 -20.93 -16.88 5.24
C GLY A 330 -20.12 -16.15 4.16
N LYS A 331 -19.36 -15.08 4.46
CA LYS A 331 -18.67 -14.26 3.45
C LYS A 331 -17.70 -15.06 2.56
N CYS A 332 -16.89 -15.94 3.15
CA CYS A 332 -15.99 -16.82 2.41
C CYS A 332 -16.74 -17.73 1.43
N TYR A 333 -17.88 -18.29 1.85
CA TYR A 333 -18.77 -19.11 1.02
C TYR A 333 -19.37 -18.32 -0.14
N MET A 334 -20.01 -17.17 0.15
CA MET A 334 -20.62 -16.30 -0.88
C MET A 334 -19.59 -15.86 -1.94
N THR A 335 -18.41 -15.38 -1.51
CA THR A 335 -17.35 -14.97 -2.44
C THR A 335 -16.74 -16.15 -3.22
N CYS A 336 -16.67 -17.35 -2.64
CA CYS A 336 -16.23 -18.54 -3.38
C CYS A 336 -17.27 -19.02 -4.40
N ASN A 337 -18.56 -18.80 -4.14
CA ASN A 337 -19.63 -19.12 -5.09
C ASN A 337 -19.69 -18.11 -6.24
N ASP A 338 -19.86 -16.83 -5.91
CA ASP A 338 -20.26 -15.80 -6.89
C ASP A 338 -19.06 -15.08 -7.53
N SER A 339 -17.85 -15.32 -7.03
CA SER A 339 -16.60 -14.78 -7.57
C SER A 339 -15.46 -15.81 -7.64
N GLY A 340 -15.79 -17.11 -7.59
CA GLY A 340 -14.81 -18.18 -7.44
C GLY A 340 -15.21 -19.52 -8.07
N TYR A 341 -14.96 -20.59 -7.32
CA TYR A 341 -14.93 -21.98 -7.80
C TYR A 341 -15.86 -22.90 -7.01
N GLN A 342 -16.83 -22.34 -6.26
CA GLN A 342 -17.85 -23.07 -5.49
C GLN A 342 -17.25 -24.13 -4.54
N ALA A 343 -16.01 -23.89 -4.08
CA ALA A 343 -15.15 -24.85 -3.39
C ALA A 343 -15.28 -24.80 -1.86
N ILE A 344 -16.33 -24.15 -1.35
CA ILE A 344 -16.64 -24.04 0.08
C ILE A 344 -18.06 -24.54 0.30
N THR A 345 -18.25 -25.41 1.29
CA THR A 345 -19.59 -25.74 1.81
C THR A 345 -19.87 -24.91 3.05
N PHE A 346 -21.15 -24.62 3.29
CA PHE A 346 -21.61 -23.87 4.45
C PHE A 346 -22.72 -24.68 5.13
N ASP A 347 -22.47 -25.12 6.36
CA ASP A 347 -23.40 -26.01 7.05
C ASP A 347 -24.67 -25.28 7.50
N LYS A 348 -25.83 -25.88 7.21
CA LYS A 348 -27.14 -25.24 7.40
C LYS A 348 -27.54 -25.02 8.87
N ASP A 349 -27.00 -25.80 9.81
CA ASP A 349 -27.43 -25.82 11.20
C ASP A 349 -26.41 -25.11 12.10
N SER A 350 -25.12 -25.33 11.87
CA SER A 350 -24.00 -24.73 12.61
C SER A 350 -23.42 -23.47 11.96
N HIS A 351 -23.73 -23.19 10.68
CA HIS A 351 -23.14 -22.10 9.89
C HIS A 351 -21.60 -22.11 9.89
N LEU A 352 -20.97 -23.29 10.01
CA LEU A 352 -19.53 -23.47 9.82
C LEU A 352 -19.23 -23.64 8.32
N ALA A 353 -18.13 -23.02 7.87
CA ALA A 353 -17.68 -23.07 6.49
C ALA A 353 -16.53 -24.08 6.35
N ARG A 354 -16.60 -25.01 5.39
CA ARG A 354 -15.55 -26.02 5.14
C ARG A 354 -15.07 -25.93 3.70
N VAL A 355 -13.76 -25.98 3.50
CA VAL A 355 -13.14 -25.93 2.16
C VAL A 355 -13.03 -27.34 1.60
N ASN A 356 -13.41 -27.53 0.34
CA ASN A 356 -13.08 -28.73 -0.42
C ASN A 356 -11.70 -28.52 -1.06
N GLU A 357 -10.69 -29.24 -0.59
CA GLU A 357 -9.30 -29.07 -1.04
C GLU A 357 -9.09 -29.43 -2.51
N GLU A 358 -9.85 -30.38 -3.07
CA GLU A 358 -9.76 -30.78 -4.48
C GLU A 358 -10.13 -29.59 -5.37
N ASN A 359 -11.31 -29.03 -5.15
CA ASN A 359 -11.88 -27.89 -5.88
C ASN A 359 -11.22 -26.55 -5.54
N CYS A 360 -10.57 -26.42 -4.37
CA CYS A 360 -9.93 -25.16 -3.98
C CYS A 360 -8.71 -24.86 -4.87
N THR A 361 -8.76 -23.73 -5.57
CA THR A 361 -7.74 -23.28 -6.52
C THR A 361 -6.66 -22.38 -5.93
N GLY A 362 -6.74 -22.05 -4.63
CA GLY A 362 -5.78 -21.16 -3.98
C GLY A 362 -5.94 -19.67 -4.29
N CYS A 363 -7.05 -19.24 -4.91
CA CYS A 363 -7.27 -17.85 -5.36
C CYS A 363 -7.34 -16.76 -4.25
N THR A 364 -7.21 -17.12 -2.98
CA THR A 364 -7.14 -16.23 -1.79
C THR A 364 -8.35 -15.32 -1.51
N LEU A 365 -9.28 -15.11 -2.45
CA LEU A 365 -10.45 -14.23 -2.30
C LEU A 365 -11.24 -14.45 -0.99
N CYS A 366 -11.43 -15.71 -0.57
CA CYS A 366 -12.15 -16.04 0.66
C CYS A 366 -11.43 -15.56 1.93
N HIS A 367 -10.08 -15.54 1.94
CA HIS A 367 -9.27 -14.95 3.00
C HIS A 367 -9.38 -13.42 2.96
N SER A 368 -9.26 -12.80 1.78
CA SER A 368 -9.32 -11.34 1.61
C SER A 368 -10.65 -10.69 2.03
N VAL A 369 -11.77 -11.43 2.06
CA VAL A 369 -13.09 -10.94 2.53
C VAL A 369 -13.41 -11.32 3.98
N CYS A 370 -12.53 -12.05 4.67
CA CYS A 370 -12.80 -12.53 6.02
C CYS A 370 -12.76 -11.38 7.04
N PRO A 371 -13.81 -11.16 7.85
CA PRO A 371 -13.85 -10.07 8.82
C PRO A 371 -13.04 -10.33 10.10
N ILE A 372 -12.39 -11.50 10.22
CA ILE A 372 -11.56 -11.89 11.36
C ILE A 372 -10.15 -12.18 10.84
N PRO A 373 -9.12 -11.42 11.28
CA PRO A 373 -7.72 -11.71 10.95
C PRO A 373 -7.36 -13.16 11.28
N ASP A 374 -6.53 -13.78 10.43
CA ASP A 374 -6.02 -15.16 10.59
C ASP A 374 -7.05 -16.30 10.70
N CYS A 375 -8.36 -16.03 10.69
CA CYS A 375 -9.42 -17.03 10.67
C CYS A 375 -9.38 -17.92 9.42
N ILE A 376 -8.79 -17.44 8.33
CA ILE A 376 -8.53 -18.21 7.12
C ILE A 376 -7.05 -18.04 6.78
N LYS A 377 -6.33 -19.14 6.58
CA LYS A 377 -4.90 -19.14 6.21
C LYS A 377 -4.71 -19.87 4.88
N MET A 378 -3.73 -19.44 4.10
CA MET A 378 -3.34 -20.13 2.87
C MET A 378 -2.22 -21.12 3.19
N VAL A 379 -2.43 -22.40 2.89
CA VAL A 379 -1.49 -23.49 3.21
C VAL A 379 -1.11 -24.27 1.94
N PRO A 380 0.10 -24.88 1.86
CA PRO A 380 0.52 -25.64 0.68
C PRO A 380 -0.45 -26.78 0.34
N LYS A 381 -0.85 -26.90 -0.93
CA LYS A 381 -1.81 -27.91 -1.39
C LYS A 381 -1.14 -29.30 -1.39
N GLN A 382 -1.64 -30.21 -0.57
CA GLN A 382 -1.04 -31.55 -0.37
C GLN A 382 -1.33 -32.53 -1.52
N ILE A 383 -2.25 -32.17 -2.44
CA ILE A 383 -2.67 -32.98 -3.58
C ILE A 383 -2.30 -32.29 -4.91
N PRO A 384 -1.97 -33.04 -5.99
CA PRO A 384 -1.57 -32.44 -7.26
C PRO A 384 -2.64 -31.50 -7.83
N HIS A 385 -2.30 -30.23 -8.04
CA HIS A 385 -3.22 -29.25 -8.61
C HIS A 385 -3.57 -29.62 -10.06
N ARG A 386 -4.85 -29.86 -10.34
CA ARG A 386 -5.38 -30.07 -11.70
C ARG A 386 -6.18 -28.84 -12.11
N ILE A 387 -5.68 -28.13 -13.13
CA ILE A 387 -6.36 -26.95 -13.67
C ILE A 387 -7.68 -27.40 -14.31
N ASN A 388 -8.82 -26.93 -13.76
CA ASN A 388 -10.12 -27.14 -14.41
C ASN A 388 -10.16 -26.38 -15.74
N ARG A 389 -10.31 -27.10 -16.85
CA ARG A 389 -10.43 -26.52 -18.20
C ARG A 389 -11.88 -26.41 -18.69
N GLY A 390 -12.86 -26.90 -17.91
CA GLY A 390 -14.27 -27.01 -18.29
C GLY A 390 -14.50 -28.12 -19.32
N ILE A 391 -13.92 -27.96 -20.51
CA ILE A 391 -13.84 -28.97 -21.56
C ILE A 391 -12.42 -29.56 -21.53
N PRO A 392 -12.22 -30.87 -21.69
CA PRO A 392 -10.87 -31.43 -21.86
C PRO A 392 -10.12 -30.71 -22.99
N PRO A 393 -8.83 -30.38 -22.84
CA PRO A 393 -8.07 -29.86 -23.96
C PRO A 393 -8.10 -30.92 -25.06
N GLN A 394 -8.75 -30.60 -26.18
CA GLN A 394 -8.71 -31.44 -27.36
C GLN A 394 -7.24 -31.71 -27.66
N SER A 395 -6.86 -32.98 -27.81
CA SER A 395 -5.63 -33.28 -28.52
C SER A 395 -5.75 -32.57 -29.86
N GLN A 396 -4.88 -31.59 -30.11
CA GLN A 396 -4.70 -31.13 -31.47
C GLN A 396 -4.29 -32.36 -32.25
N SER A 397 -5.20 -32.86 -33.08
CA SER A 397 -4.84 -33.81 -34.12
C SER A 397 -3.69 -33.15 -34.84
N ILE A 398 -2.52 -33.81 -34.82
CA ILE A 398 -1.36 -33.28 -35.53
C ILE A 398 -1.77 -33.30 -36.99
N ILE A 399 -2.18 -32.13 -37.49
CA ILE A 399 -2.32 -31.87 -38.91
C ILE A 399 -0.87 -31.98 -39.40
N LYS A 400 -0.50 -33.19 -39.80
CA LYS A 400 0.62 -33.40 -40.71
C LYS A 400 0.33 -32.47 -41.87
N ALA A 401 1.12 -31.41 -41.99
CA ALA A 401 1.06 -30.58 -43.17
C ALA A 401 1.33 -31.52 -44.36
N SER A 402 0.32 -31.75 -45.18
CA SER A 402 0.56 -32.20 -46.54
C SER A 402 1.46 -31.16 -47.21
N GLU A 403 2.32 -31.58 -48.13
CA GLU A 403 3.36 -30.71 -48.69
C GLU A 403 2.84 -29.64 -49.68
N ASP A 404 1.53 -29.35 -49.62
CA ASP A 404 0.87 -28.27 -50.34
C ASP A 404 1.16 -26.91 -49.67
N LYS A 405 1.96 -26.10 -50.38
CA LYS A 405 2.44 -24.79 -49.92
C LYS A 405 1.35 -23.71 -50.00
N GLY A 406 0.44 -23.73 -49.03
CA GLY A 406 -0.45 -22.60 -48.73
C GLY A 406 0.23 -21.51 -47.90
N ASP A 407 0.13 -20.25 -48.34
CA ASP A 407 0.81 -19.08 -47.74
C ASP A 407 0.30 -18.73 -46.32
N ILE A 408 0.89 -19.30 -45.26
CA ILE A 408 0.59 -18.92 -43.86
C ILE A 408 1.23 -17.56 -43.52
N LYS A 409 0.46 -16.47 -43.66
CA LYS A 409 0.90 -15.10 -43.35
C LYS A 409 0.52 -14.67 -41.94
N ILE A 410 1.48 -14.75 -41.01
CA ILE A 410 1.33 -14.28 -39.63
C ILE A 410 1.42 -12.74 -39.59
N LYS A 411 0.45 -12.07 -38.96
CA LYS A 411 0.49 -10.62 -38.72
C LYS A 411 -0.09 -10.28 -37.34
N ARG A 412 0.66 -9.53 -36.53
CA ARG A 412 0.29 -9.11 -35.15
C ARG A 412 -0.16 -10.25 -34.23
N GLY A 413 0.58 -11.38 -34.22
CA GLY A 413 0.45 -12.41 -33.19
C GLY A 413 -0.83 -13.26 -33.23
N ARG A 414 -1.61 -13.22 -34.31
CA ARG A 414 -2.72 -14.16 -34.56
C ARG A 414 -2.47 -14.92 -35.85
N VAL A 415 -2.78 -16.21 -35.84
CA VAL A 415 -2.84 -17.04 -37.05
C VAL A 415 -4.21 -16.80 -37.69
N LEU A 416 -4.21 -16.40 -38.96
CA LEU A 416 -5.40 -16.35 -39.79
C LEU A 416 -5.47 -17.66 -40.57
N LEU A 417 -6.41 -18.53 -40.20
CA LEU A 417 -6.84 -19.61 -41.08
C LEU A 417 -7.69 -19.00 -42.19
N SER A 418 -7.36 -19.27 -43.45
CA SER A 418 -8.25 -18.93 -44.57
C SER A 418 -9.47 -19.84 -44.55
N THR A 419 -10.66 -19.26 -44.50
CA THR A 419 -11.92 -19.99 -44.68
C THR A 419 -12.07 -20.43 -46.14
N ASN A 420 -12.43 -21.70 -46.32
CA ASN A 420 -13.28 -22.13 -47.44
C ASN A 420 -14.73 -22.13 -46.94
#